data_AF-W6TD72-F1
#
_entry.id   AF-W6TD72-F1
#
_cell.length_a   1.000
_cell.length_b   1.000
_cell.length_c   1.000
_cell.angle_alpha   90.00
_cell.angle_beta   90.00
_cell.angle_gamma   90.00
#
_symmetry.space_group_name_H-M   'P 1'
#
loop_
_entity.id
_entity.type
_entity.pdbx_description
1 polymer ?
#
loop_
_entity_poly.entity_id
_entity_poly.type
_entity_poly.pdbx_seq_one_letter_code
_entity_poly.pdbx_strand_id
1 'polypeptide(L)'
;MLRLDIDKTFFAMAQFYYSYFQAAGDDSLGSLIGGIAIYRNDDIGELFNQGYADDWRKIYYSLGSEDHTVFEGFQAVNQFTNEYLPDVDIFTDLARNLVYATRIICEMSASERETHPVWQQWVTSCEWVSNPEVFKIEAVELFDDDVQAEVLPPARPIMDDGGGKKTIDEMQTYFIMMDFLKTYYAIAPDNRDLEKVIGEFILERKTQNQKNLWYSWKDYFDDVSKKAKKISLFQALAVVSQFMQVMIPDNALHTDFGRKLTRDIWRTTFMRENEYEQTEIWKNWMISVHRVLNG
;
A
#
# COMPACT_ATOMS: atom_id res chain seq x y z
N MET A 1 13.77 0.53 -26.00
CA MET A 1 13.25 0.71 -24.63
C MET A 1 13.23 -0.66 -24.00
N LEU A 2 13.80 -0.83 -22.80
CA LEU A 2 13.80 -2.10 -22.10
C LEU A 2 12.35 -2.53 -21.82
N ARG A 3 12.03 -3.79 -22.13
CA ARG A 3 10.77 -4.43 -21.77
C ARG A 3 11.07 -5.74 -21.04
N LEU A 4 10.29 -6.02 -20.02
CA LEU A 4 10.49 -7.13 -19.11
C LEU A 4 9.24 -8.00 -19.13
N ASP A 5 9.44 -9.29 -19.36
CA ASP A 5 8.42 -10.31 -19.14
C ASP A 5 8.05 -10.38 -17.64
N ILE A 6 7.03 -11.16 -17.32
CA ILE A 6 6.50 -11.33 -15.96
C ILE A 6 7.56 -11.79 -14.96
N ASP A 7 8.46 -12.69 -15.37
CA ASP A 7 9.46 -13.30 -14.50
C ASP A 7 10.58 -12.30 -14.23
N LYS A 8 11.13 -11.66 -15.27
CA LYS A 8 12.13 -10.59 -15.13
C LYS A 8 11.63 -9.43 -14.31
N THR A 9 10.37 -9.03 -14.48
CA THR A 9 9.78 -7.96 -13.67
C THR A 9 9.67 -8.39 -12.20
N PHE A 10 9.31 -9.65 -11.93
CA PHE A 10 9.28 -10.18 -10.57
C PHE A 10 10.67 -10.22 -9.93
N PHE A 11 11.68 -10.72 -10.66
CA PHE A 11 13.06 -10.77 -10.21
C PHE A 11 13.62 -9.36 -9.95
N ALA A 12 13.35 -8.40 -10.83
CA ALA A 12 13.71 -7.00 -10.62
C ALA A 12 13.06 -6.44 -9.34
N MET A 13 11.80 -6.77 -9.08
CA MET A 13 11.10 -6.36 -7.84
C MET A 13 11.77 -6.98 -6.61
N ALA A 14 12.12 -8.26 -6.66
CA ALA A 14 12.79 -8.92 -5.55
C ALA A 14 14.16 -8.29 -5.26
N GLN A 15 14.98 -8.04 -6.29
CA GLN A 15 16.26 -7.34 -6.15
C GLN A 15 16.08 -5.90 -5.65
N PHE A 16 15.03 -5.21 -6.11
CA PHE A 16 14.70 -3.86 -5.65
C PHE A 16 14.45 -3.83 -4.14
N TYR A 17 13.61 -4.73 -3.61
CA TYR A 17 13.40 -4.83 -2.16
C TYR A 17 14.67 -5.29 -1.42
N TYR A 18 15.41 -6.25 -1.97
CA TYR A 18 16.65 -6.75 -1.38
C TYR A 18 17.70 -5.64 -1.22
N SER A 19 17.81 -4.75 -2.19
CA SER A 19 18.75 -3.64 -2.15
C SER A 19 18.52 -2.69 -0.97
N TYR A 20 17.26 -2.47 -0.58
CA TYR A 20 16.90 -1.69 0.61
C TYR A 20 17.06 -2.48 1.91
N PHE A 21 16.75 -3.78 1.89
CA PHE A 21 16.99 -4.66 3.02
C PHE A 21 18.49 -4.73 3.36
N GLN A 22 19.36 -4.89 2.37
CA GLN A 22 20.81 -4.88 2.58
C GLN A 22 21.32 -3.56 3.15
N ALA A 23 20.82 -2.43 2.62
CA ALA A 23 21.25 -1.11 3.06
C ALA A 23 20.84 -0.78 4.51
N ALA A 24 19.74 -1.35 5.01
CA ALA A 24 19.13 -0.92 6.29
C ALA A 24 18.86 -2.04 7.31
N GLY A 25 18.97 -3.31 6.94
CA GLY A 25 18.58 -4.45 7.78
C GLY A 25 17.10 -4.43 8.17
N ASP A 26 16.22 -3.99 7.28
CA ASP A 26 14.82 -3.72 7.61
C ASP A 26 13.96 -4.99 7.79
N ASP A 27 13.33 -5.15 8.95
CA ASP A 27 12.57 -6.36 9.30
C ASP A 27 11.33 -6.60 8.42
N SER A 28 10.63 -5.53 8.02
CA SER A 28 9.43 -5.63 7.18
C SER A 28 9.79 -6.09 5.77
N LEU A 29 10.84 -5.49 5.20
CA LEU A 29 11.39 -5.93 3.91
C LEU A 29 11.98 -7.34 4.00
N GLY A 30 12.72 -7.66 5.05
CA GLY A 30 13.29 -9.00 5.25
C GLY A 30 12.22 -10.09 5.33
N SER A 31 11.10 -9.81 6.01
CA SER A 31 9.95 -10.71 6.07
C SER A 31 9.30 -10.91 4.70
N LEU A 32 9.11 -9.84 3.93
CA LEU A 32 8.57 -9.94 2.56
C LEU A 32 9.52 -10.74 1.67
N ILE A 33 10.82 -10.41 1.68
CA ILE A 33 11.87 -11.08 0.90
C ILE A 33 11.90 -12.57 1.21
N GLY A 34 11.86 -12.97 2.48
CA GLY A 34 11.81 -14.39 2.86
C GLY A 34 10.58 -15.12 2.30
N GLY A 35 9.50 -14.39 2.02
CA GLY A 35 8.29 -14.93 1.42
C GLY A 35 8.29 -14.95 -0.12
N ILE A 36 8.94 -13.98 -0.77
CA ILE A 36 9.05 -13.88 -2.23
C ILE A 36 10.33 -14.51 -2.80
N ALA A 37 11.23 -15.00 -1.94
CA ALA A 37 12.44 -15.70 -2.34
C ALA A 37 12.08 -16.88 -3.27
N ILE A 38 12.81 -16.98 -4.37
CA ILE A 38 12.61 -18.00 -5.40
C ILE A 38 13.68 -19.06 -5.20
N TYR A 39 13.27 -20.32 -5.06
CA TYR A 39 14.19 -21.45 -5.15
C TYR A 39 13.90 -22.18 -6.45
N ARG A 40 14.92 -22.39 -7.28
CA ARG A 40 14.79 -23.29 -8.42
C ARG A 40 15.03 -24.72 -7.94
N ASN A 41 13.96 -25.47 -7.68
CA ASN A 41 14.07 -26.90 -7.44
C ASN A 41 13.88 -27.62 -8.78
N ASP A 42 14.85 -28.45 -9.18
CA ASP A 42 14.77 -29.30 -10.38
C ASP A 42 14.32 -28.60 -11.67
N ASP A 43 15.06 -27.57 -12.10
CA ASP A 43 14.82 -26.77 -13.32
C ASP A 43 13.51 -25.96 -13.39
N ILE A 44 12.63 -26.08 -12.40
CA ILE A 44 11.42 -25.28 -12.25
C ILE A 44 11.70 -24.15 -11.25
N GLY A 45 11.54 -22.90 -11.68
CA GLY A 45 11.55 -21.77 -10.76
C GLY A 45 10.26 -21.79 -9.96
N GLU A 46 10.29 -22.30 -8.73
CA GLU A 46 9.14 -22.26 -7.83
C GLU A 46 9.30 -21.06 -6.88
N LEU A 47 8.31 -20.18 -6.94
CA LEU A 47 8.10 -19.15 -5.93
C LEU A 47 7.75 -19.84 -4.62
N PHE A 48 8.48 -19.55 -3.53
CA PHE A 48 8.26 -20.25 -2.25
C PHE A 48 6.80 -20.16 -1.76
N ASN A 49 6.12 -19.06 -2.09
CA ASN A 49 4.70 -18.88 -1.80
C ASN A 49 3.90 -18.69 -3.10
N GLN A 50 3.14 -19.74 -3.46
CA GLN A 50 2.23 -19.72 -4.61
C GLN A 50 1.19 -18.59 -4.54
N GLY A 51 0.82 -18.13 -3.35
CA GLY A 51 -0.07 -16.98 -3.17
C GLY A 51 0.52 -15.69 -3.75
N TYR A 52 1.78 -15.38 -3.42
CA TYR A 52 2.47 -14.21 -4.00
C TYR A 52 2.64 -14.33 -5.51
N ALA A 53 2.90 -15.54 -6.01
CA ALA A 53 2.99 -15.81 -7.45
C ALA A 53 1.68 -15.53 -8.19
N ASP A 54 0.57 -16.02 -7.63
CA ASP A 54 -0.75 -15.88 -8.24
C ASP A 54 -1.25 -14.44 -8.19
N ASP A 55 -0.98 -13.73 -7.10
CA ASP A 55 -1.34 -12.32 -6.96
C ASP A 55 -0.45 -11.44 -7.84
N TRP A 56 0.86 -11.70 -7.91
CA TRP A 56 1.74 -11.05 -8.87
C TRP A 56 1.25 -11.21 -10.30
N ARG A 57 0.85 -12.43 -10.69
CA ARG A 57 0.30 -12.69 -12.02
C ARG A 57 -0.93 -11.85 -12.33
N LYS A 58 -1.87 -11.74 -11.37
CA LYS A 58 -3.06 -10.89 -11.53
C LYS A 58 -2.68 -9.42 -11.64
N ILE A 59 -1.76 -8.95 -10.80
CA ILE A 59 -1.27 -7.57 -10.79
C ILE A 59 -0.60 -7.23 -12.12
N TYR A 60 0.35 -8.05 -12.58
CA TYR A 60 1.06 -7.86 -13.83
C TYR A 60 0.08 -7.78 -15.02
N TYR A 61 -0.78 -8.78 -15.17
CA TYR A 61 -1.71 -8.80 -16.30
C TYR A 61 -2.85 -7.77 -16.22
N SER A 62 -3.06 -7.12 -15.07
CA SER A 62 -3.99 -6.00 -14.97
C SER A 62 -3.54 -4.76 -15.76
N LEU A 63 -2.23 -4.63 -16.03
CA LEU A 63 -1.65 -3.52 -16.77
C LEU A 63 -1.53 -3.81 -18.28
N GLY A 64 -1.57 -5.07 -18.67
CA GLY A 64 -1.44 -5.52 -20.05
C GLY A 64 -0.84 -6.92 -20.15
N SER A 65 -1.08 -7.59 -21.28
CA SER A 65 -0.56 -8.94 -21.56
C SER A 65 0.76 -8.97 -22.33
N GLU A 66 1.22 -7.82 -22.81
CA GLU A 66 2.54 -7.68 -23.44
C GLU A 66 3.62 -7.53 -22.37
N ASP A 67 4.88 -7.80 -22.72
CA ASP A 67 6.02 -7.49 -21.84
C ASP A 67 5.95 -6.04 -21.41
N HIS A 68 6.14 -5.75 -20.12
CA HIS A 68 5.98 -4.41 -19.58
C HIS A 68 7.20 -3.54 -19.88
N THR A 69 6.97 -2.27 -20.20
CA THR A 69 7.99 -1.24 -20.06
C THR A 69 8.46 -1.14 -18.60
N VAL A 70 9.62 -0.54 -18.37
CA VAL A 70 10.14 -0.28 -17.02
C VAL A 70 9.12 0.44 -16.13
N PHE A 71 8.31 1.35 -16.69
CA PHE A 71 7.29 2.06 -15.92
C PHE A 71 6.05 1.20 -15.62
N GLU A 72 5.55 0.42 -16.58
CA GLU A 72 4.45 -0.52 -16.33
C GLU A 72 4.87 -1.55 -15.27
N GLY A 73 6.11 -2.05 -15.32
CA GLY A 73 6.66 -2.91 -14.27
C GLY A 73 6.68 -2.23 -12.90
N PHE A 74 7.07 -0.95 -12.83
CA PHE A 74 7.03 -0.19 -11.57
C PHE A 74 5.60 0.02 -11.04
N GLN A 75 4.61 0.18 -11.93
CA GLN A 75 3.20 0.23 -11.52
C GLN A 75 2.74 -1.10 -10.94
N ALA A 76 3.23 -2.24 -11.45
CA ALA A 76 2.99 -3.55 -10.85
C ALA A 76 3.67 -3.66 -9.47
N VAL A 77 4.91 -3.19 -9.33
CA VAL A 77 5.61 -3.10 -8.04
C VAL A 77 4.81 -2.28 -7.03
N ASN A 78 4.36 -1.09 -7.40
CA ASN A 78 3.51 -0.24 -6.52
C ASN A 78 2.27 -0.98 -6.02
N GLN A 79 1.55 -1.68 -6.90
CA GLN A 79 0.37 -2.48 -6.53
C GLN A 79 0.73 -3.64 -5.58
N PHE A 80 1.86 -4.31 -5.81
CA PHE A 80 2.35 -5.38 -4.94
C PHE A 80 2.80 -4.84 -3.56
N THR A 81 3.50 -3.69 -3.53
CA THR A 81 3.88 -3.01 -2.30
C THR A 81 2.63 -2.62 -1.48
N ASN A 82 1.57 -2.15 -2.14
CA ASN A 82 0.32 -1.79 -1.47
C ASN A 82 -0.38 -2.99 -0.83
N GLU A 83 -0.26 -4.18 -1.41
CA GLU A 83 -0.84 -5.41 -0.86
C GLU A 83 -0.06 -5.91 0.37
N TYR A 84 1.28 -5.99 0.26
CA TYR A 84 2.07 -6.73 1.23
C TYR A 84 2.89 -5.87 2.20
N LEU A 85 2.95 -4.56 1.98
CA LEU A 85 3.56 -3.59 2.87
C LEU A 85 2.66 -2.36 3.06
N PRO A 86 1.34 -2.47 3.32
CA PRO A 86 0.49 -1.28 3.39
C PRO A 86 1.03 -0.25 4.39
N ASP A 87 0.80 1.06 4.15
CA ASP A 87 1.32 2.14 5.02
C ASP A 87 0.53 2.22 6.34
N VAL A 88 0.88 1.32 7.25
CA VAL A 88 0.33 1.16 8.60
C VAL A 88 1.47 0.85 9.58
N ASP A 89 1.29 1.19 10.86
CA ASP A 89 2.38 1.21 11.87
C ASP A 89 2.94 -0.17 12.26
N ILE A 90 2.27 -1.26 11.88
CA ILE A 90 2.83 -2.60 12.06
C ILE A 90 4.07 -2.84 11.19
N PHE A 91 4.27 -2.02 10.15
CA PHE A 91 5.46 -2.04 9.31
C PHE A 91 6.45 -0.95 9.71
N THR A 92 7.72 -1.19 9.43
CA THR A 92 8.81 -0.25 9.72
C THR A 92 8.65 1.07 8.95
N ASP A 93 9.30 2.13 9.46
CA ASP A 93 9.29 3.42 8.76
C ASP A 93 9.88 3.36 7.36
N LEU A 94 10.89 2.51 7.13
CA LEU A 94 11.47 2.34 5.81
C LEU A 94 10.46 1.76 4.81
N ALA A 95 9.75 0.68 5.20
CA ALA A 95 8.73 0.07 4.35
C ALA A 95 7.60 1.06 4.05
N ARG A 96 7.13 1.80 5.06
CA ARG A 96 6.10 2.83 4.89
C ARG A 96 6.55 4.00 4.01
N ASN A 97 7.82 4.42 4.13
CA ASN A 97 8.41 5.43 3.24
C ASN A 97 8.51 4.91 1.80
N LEU A 98 8.82 3.62 1.61
CA LEU A 98 8.87 3.00 0.30
C LEU A 98 7.48 2.98 -0.36
N VAL A 99 6.43 2.63 0.38
CA VAL A 99 5.03 2.65 -0.10
C VAL A 99 4.61 4.05 -0.52
N TYR A 100 4.93 5.04 0.31
CA TYR A 100 4.68 6.44 -0.04
C TYR A 100 5.42 6.82 -1.33
N ALA A 101 6.71 6.49 -1.43
CA ALA A 101 7.52 6.84 -2.58
C ALA A 101 7.03 6.17 -3.88
N THR A 102 6.74 4.87 -3.86
CA THR A 102 6.27 4.14 -5.05
C THR A 102 4.94 4.70 -5.57
N ARG A 103 4.01 5.05 -4.67
CA ARG A 103 2.74 5.71 -5.03
C ARG A 103 2.96 7.06 -5.70
N ILE A 104 3.71 7.96 -5.06
CA ILE A 104 3.92 9.31 -5.60
C ILE A 104 4.66 9.26 -6.94
N ILE A 105 5.67 8.40 -7.08
CA ILE A 105 6.42 8.24 -8.34
C ILE A 105 5.50 7.80 -9.50
N CYS A 106 4.49 6.97 -9.24
CA CYS A 106 3.52 6.57 -10.26
C CYS A 106 2.63 7.73 -10.75
N GLU A 107 2.58 8.83 -10.01
CA GLU A 107 1.79 10.03 -10.32
C GLU A 107 2.65 11.17 -10.91
N MET A 108 3.98 11.05 -10.81
CA MET A 108 4.93 12.05 -11.33
C MET A 108 4.96 12.10 -12.86
N SER A 109 5.34 13.26 -13.40
CA SER A 109 5.74 13.35 -14.80
C SER A 109 7.01 12.52 -15.06
N ALA A 110 7.25 12.15 -16.32
CA ALA A 110 8.44 11.36 -16.68
C ALA A 110 9.75 12.05 -16.25
N SER A 111 9.86 13.37 -16.45
CA SER A 111 11.05 14.15 -16.08
C SER A 111 11.29 14.23 -14.57
N GLU A 112 10.24 14.33 -13.77
CA GLU A 112 10.37 14.33 -12.30
C GLU A 112 10.80 12.95 -11.80
N ARG A 113 10.15 11.90 -12.31
CA ARG A 113 10.42 10.51 -11.96
C ARG A 113 11.87 10.10 -12.24
N GLU A 114 12.43 10.48 -13.39
CA GLU A 114 13.81 10.15 -13.78
C GLU A 114 14.87 10.65 -12.78
N THR A 115 14.53 11.67 -12.00
CA THR A 115 15.41 12.24 -10.96
C THR A 115 15.18 11.66 -9.57
N HIS A 116 14.16 10.82 -9.37
CA HIS A 116 13.81 10.29 -8.06
C HIS A 116 14.70 9.10 -7.68
N PRO A 117 15.35 9.08 -6.49
CA PRO A 117 16.32 8.04 -6.14
C PRO A 117 15.70 6.64 -6.11
N VAL A 118 14.48 6.50 -5.60
CA VAL A 118 13.75 5.22 -5.60
C VAL A 118 13.45 4.72 -7.02
N TRP A 119 13.19 5.62 -7.96
CA TRP A 119 13.01 5.23 -9.36
C TRP A 119 14.33 4.79 -9.99
N GLN A 120 15.43 5.49 -9.71
CA GLN A 120 16.76 5.12 -10.19
C GLN A 120 17.16 3.73 -9.68
N GLN A 121 16.87 3.42 -8.42
CA GLN A 121 17.11 2.09 -7.87
C GLN A 121 16.32 1.00 -8.61
N TRP A 122 15.04 1.26 -8.93
CA TRP A 122 14.24 0.34 -9.74
C TRP A 122 14.83 0.12 -11.14
N VAL A 123 15.29 1.17 -11.79
CA VAL A 123 15.97 1.08 -13.10
C VAL A 123 17.23 0.22 -12.99
N THR A 124 18.06 0.42 -11.97
CA THR A 124 19.25 -0.40 -11.72
C THR A 124 18.90 -1.87 -11.56
N SER A 125 17.86 -2.21 -10.80
CA SER A 125 17.41 -3.60 -10.65
C SER A 125 16.91 -4.20 -11.98
N CYS A 126 16.24 -3.42 -12.82
CA CYS A 126 15.80 -3.84 -14.14
C CYS A 126 16.98 -4.10 -15.10
N GLU A 127 17.99 -3.24 -15.07
CA GLU A 127 19.19 -3.37 -15.89
C GLU A 127 20.01 -4.58 -15.48
N TRP A 128 20.17 -4.80 -14.17
CA TRP A 128 20.85 -5.96 -13.60
C TRP A 128 20.21 -7.28 -14.06
N VAL A 129 18.89 -7.45 -13.89
CA VAL A 129 18.22 -8.69 -14.30
C VAL A 129 18.25 -8.87 -15.83
N SER A 130 18.39 -7.78 -16.59
CA SER A 130 18.47 -7.87 -18.05
C SER A 130 19.86 -8.24 -18.57
N ASN A 131 20.87 -8.29 -17.70
CA ASN A 131 22.21 -8.70 -18.07
C ASN A 131 22.24 -10.21 -18.39
N PRO A 132 22.63 -10.61 -19.63
CA PRO A 132 22.66 -12.01 -20.02
C PRO A 132 23.70 -12.85 -19.26
N GLU A 133 24.63 -12.25 -18.52
CA GLU A 133 25.58 -12.96 -17.65
C GLU A 133 24.96 -13.35 -16.31
N VAL A 134 24.00 -12.58 -15.80
CA VAL A 134 23.28 -12.87 -14.55
C VAL A 134 22.43 -14.14 -14.69
N PHE A 135 21.78 -14.32 -15.84
CA PHE A 135 20.99 -15.53 -16.13
C PHE A 135 21.82 -16.80 -16.45
N LYS A 136 23.15 -16.73 -16.44
CA LYS A 136 24.03 -17.90 -16.62
C LYS A 136 24.46 -18.56 -15.30
N ILE A 137 24.19 -17.94 -14.16
CA ILE A 137 24.60 -18.41 -12.84
C ILE A 137 23.55 -19.41 -12.32
N GLU A 138 23.98 -20.56 -11.81
CA GLU A 138 23.10 -21.52 -11.14
C GLU A 138 22.36 -20.82 -9.98
N ALA A 139 21.05 -21.08 -9.86
CA ALA A 139 20.05 -20.27 -9.15
C ALA A 139 20.16 -20.19 -7.61
N VAL A 140 21.35 -20.37 -7.05
CA VAL A 140 21.60 -20.35 -5.59
C VAL A 140 21.91 -18.93 -5.09
N GLU A 141 22.35 -18.02 -5.96
CA GLU A 141 22.67 -16.61 -5.64
C GLU A 141 21.84 -15.66 -6.51
N LEU A 142 20.52 -15.61 -6.29
CA LEU A 142 19.60 -14.74 -7.05
C LEU A 142 19.61 -13.28 -6.61
N PHE A 143 20.31 -12.96 -5.53
CA PHE A 143 20.47 -11.58 -5.10
C PHE A 143 21.92 -11.20 -5.24
N ASP A 144 22.15 -10.04 -5.84
CA ASP A 144 23.48 -9.47 -5.94
C ASP A 144 23.70 -8.50 -4.78
N ASP A 145 24.63 -8.87 -3.89
CA ASP A 145 25.05 -8.03 -2.77
C ASP A 145 25.72 -6.73 -3.24
N ASP A 146 26.16 -6.65 -4.51
CA ASP A 146 26.70 -5.43 -5.11
C ASP A 146 25.61 -4.46 -5.59
N VAL A 147 24.35 -4.92 -5.74
CA VAL A 147 23.21 -4.06 -6.11
C VAL A 147 22.51 -3.56 -4.84
N GLN A 148 23.11 -2.54 -4.23
CA GLN A 148 22.62 -1.90 -3.00
C GLN A 148 21.93 -0.57 -3.29
N ALA A 149 20.92 -0.24 -2.48
CA ALA A 149 20.31 1.07 -2.54
C ALA A 149 21.28 2.13 -1.98
N GLU A 150 21.80 2.99 -2.84
CA GLU A 150 22.71 4.08 -2.42
C GLU A 150 22.01 5.12 -1.53
N VAL A 151 20.69 5.26 -1.70
CA VAL A 151 19.84 6.23 -0.98
C VAL A 151 18.56 5.54 -0.52
N LEU A 152 18.27 5.64 0.77
CA LEU A 152 17.02 5.14 1.35
C LEU A 152 15.81 5.97 0.88
N PRO A 153 14.59 5.41 0.84
CA PRO A 153 13.40 6.14 0.46
C PRO A 153 13.23 7.40 1.34
N PRO A 154 12.92 8.56 0.75
CA PRO A 154 12.70 9.79 1.52
C PRO A 154 11.64 9.60 2.60
N ALA A 155 11.81 10.29 3.74
CA ALA A 155 10.79 10.29 4.78
C ALA A 155 9.46 10.82 4.23
N ARG A 156 8.39 10.05 4.42
CA ARG A 156 7.03 10.49 4.08
C ARG A 156 6.65 11.72 4.92
N PRO A 157 5.80 12.64 4.39
CA PRO A 157 5.34 13.79 5.15
C PRO A 157 4.64 13.38 6.44
N ILE A 158 4.84 14.18 7.50
CA ILE A 158 4.08 14.02 8.74
C ILE A 158 2.65 14.48 8.48
N MET A 159 1.67 13.64 8.81
CA MET A 159 0.26 13.99 8.71
C MET A 159 -0.06 15.15 9.66
N ASP A 160 -0.79 16.15 9.16
CA ASP A 160 -1.28 17.28 9.96
C ASP A 160 -2.12 16.77 11.15
N ASP A 161 -2.12 17.46 12.29
CA ASP A 161 -3.01 17.15 13.40
C ASP A 161 -4.43 17.72 13.18
N GLY A 162 -4.65 18.44 12.08
CA GLY A 162 -5.94 19.00 11.67
C GLY A 162 -6.39 20.18 12.52
N GLY A 163 -5.46 20.86 13.21
CA GLY A 163 -5.72 22.12 13.90
C GLY A 163 -6.66 22.03 15.12
N GLY A 164 -6.95 20.82 15.62
CA GLY A 164 -7.58 20.60 16.93
C GLY A 164 -9.03 21.07 17.14
N LYS A 165 -9.78 21.46 16.09
CA LYS A 165 -11.07 22.18 16.24
C LYS A 165 -12.24 21.32 16.76
N LYS A 166 -12.14 19.99 16.76
CA LYS A 166 -13.08 19.05 17.43
C LYS A 166 -12.38 17.71 17.61
N THR A 167 -12.49 17.11 18.80
CA THR A 167 -11.90 15.80 19.09
C THR A 167 -12.94 14.74 19.38
N ILE A 168 -12.67 13.52 18.91
CA ILE A 168 -13.58 12.36 19.01
C ILE A 168 -12.83 11.13 19.51
N ASP A 169 -13.56 10.18 20.09
CA ASP A 169 -13.01 8.91 20.58
C ASP A 169 -13.06 7.77 19.54
N GLU A 170 -12.56 6.60 19.92
CA GLU A 170 -12.48 5.37 19.10
C GLU A 170 -13.85 4.95 18.54
N MET A 171 -14.89 4.98 19.38
CA MET A 171 -16.24 4.55 19.00
C MET A 171 -16.90 5.56 18.07
N GLN A 172 -16.74 6.85 18.35
CA GLN A 172 -17.20 7.92 17.47
C GLN A 172 -16.54 7.81 16.10
N THR A 173 -15.23 7.58 16.06
CA THR A 173 -14.47 7.35 14.81
C THR A 173 -15.04 6.17 14.03
N TYR A 174 -15.30 5.05 14.71
CA TYR A 174 -15.91 3.87 14.10
C TYR A 174 -17.27 4.17 13.47
N PHE A 175 -18.19 4.81 14.21
CA PHE A 175 -19.53 5.08 13.70
C PHE A 175 -19.53 6.06 12.52
N ILE A 176 -18.67 7.08 12.56
CA ILE A 176 -18.48 8.01 11.45
C ILE A 176 -17.95 7.27 10.22
N MET A 177 -16.93 6.42 10.38
CA MET A 177 -16.40 5.60 9.30
C MET A 177 -17.49 4.70 8.71
N MET A 178 -18.31 4.04 9.53
CA MET A 178 -19.38 3.19 9.02
C MET A 178 -20.43 3.98 8.21
N ASP A 179 -20.82 5.18 8.65
CA ASP A 179 -21.72 6.05 7.87
C ASP A 179 -21.05 6.53 6.56
N PHE A 180 -19.76 6.85 6.62
CA PHE A 180 -18.96 7.29 5.49
C PHE A 180 -18.87 6.21 4.41
N LEU A 181 -18.50 4.97 4.78
CA LEU A 181 -18.43 3.84 3.84
C LEU A 181 -19.80 3.47 3.29
N LYS A 182 -20.87 3.51 4.11
CA LYS A 182 -22.24 3.30 3.64
C LYS A 182 -22.69 4.36 2.63
N THR A 183 -22.24 5.61 2.80
CA THR A 183 -22.52 6.67 1.83
C THR A 183 -21.88 6.36 0.47
N TYR A 184 -20.63 5.87 0.44
CA TYR A 184 -20.00 5.43 -0.81
C TYR A 184 -20.63 4.16 -1.40
N TYR A 185 -21.03 3.21 -0.56
CA TYR A 185 -21.73 2.01 -1.02
C TYR A 185 -23.08 2.33 -1.68
N ALA A 186 -23.77 3.38 -1.22
CA ALA A 186 -25.00 3.84 -1.87
C ALA A 186 -24.77 4.43 -3.27
N ILE A 187 -23.55 4.91 -3.57
CA ILE A 187 -23.17 5.46 -4.89
C ILE A 187 -22.79 4.32 -5.85
N ALA A 188 -22.13 3.28 -5.34
CA ALA A 188 -21.74 2.09 -6.08
C ALA A 188 -22.37 0.84 -5.43
N PRO A 189 -23.70 0.65 -5.58
CA PRO A 189 -24.35 -0.56 -5.09
C PRO A 189 -23.71 -1.78 -5.76
N ASP A 190 -23.59 -2.88 -5.02
CA ASP A 190 -22.94 -4.13 -5.44
C ASP A 190 -21.39 -4.07 -5.53
N ASN A 191 -20.76 -3.02 -5.00
CA ASN A 191 -19.31 -3.03 -4.81
C ASN A 191 -18.91 -4.10 -3.78
N ARG A 192 -18.33 -5.21 -4.26
CA ARG A 192 -18.01 -6.39 -3.43
C ARG A 192 -17.09 -6.08 -2.24
N ASP A 193 -16.14 -5.15 -2.40
CA ASP A 193 -15.14 -4.88 -1.36
C ASP A 193 -15.78 -4.08 -0.23
N LEU A 194 -16.56 -3.05 -0.58
CA LEU A 194 -17.33 -2.28 0.39
C LEU A 194 -18.44 -3.11 1.04
N GLU A 195 -19.13 -3.95 0.28
CA GLU A 195 -20.13 -4.88 0.83
C GLU A 195 -19.49 -5.80 1.88
N LYS A 196 -18.33 -6.38 1.56
CA LYS A 196 -17.57 -7.22 2.49
C LYS A 196 -17.16 -6.44 3.74
N VAL A 197 -16.50 -5.29 3.58
CA VAL A 197 -16.05 -4.47 4.72
C VAL A 197 -17.23 -4.06 5.60
N ILE A 198 -18.30 -3.54 5.01
CA ILE A 198 -19.48 -3.10 5.76
C ILE A 198 -20.18 -4.30 6.42
N GLY A 199 -20.29 -5.45 5.76
CA GLY A 199 -20.99 -6.63 6.28
C GLY A 199 -20.20 -7.41 7.35
N GLU A 200 -18.88 -7.42 7.24
CA GLU A 200 -17.99 -8.03 8.23
C GLU A 200 -17.73 -7.09 9.41
N PHE A 201 -17.73 -5.77 9.22
CA PHE A 201 -17.35 -4.82 10.27
C PHE A 201 -18.54 -4.21 11.02
N ILE A 202 -19.55 -5.02 11.36
CA ILE A 202 -20.71 -4.63 12.19
C ILE A 202 -20.57 -5.16 13.62
N LEU A 203 -20.67 -4.25 14.61
CA LEU A 203 -20.58 -4.53 16.06
C LEU A 203 -21.52 -5.65 16.57
N GLU A 204 -22.71 -5.79 15.98
CA GLU A 204 -23.76 -6.71 16.49
C GLU A 204 -23.52 -8.19 16.15
N ARG A 205 -22.54 -8.49 15.30
CA ARG A 205 -22.26 -9.85 14.84
C ARG A 205 -21.01 -10.38 15.60
N LYS A 206 -21.06 -11.64 16.04
CA LYS A 206 -20.15 -12.23 17.05
C LYS A 206 -19.19 -13.29 16.49
N THR A 207 -18.71 -13.16 15.26
CA THR A 207 -17.77 -14.14 14.68
C THR A 207 -16.33 -13.92 15.18
N GLN A 208 -15.47 -14.93 15.09
CA GLN A 208 -14.04 -14.78 15.47
C GLN A 208 -13.32 -13.76 14.58
N ASN A 209 -13.60 -13.76 13.27
CA ASN A 209 -13.03 -12.80 12.32
C ASN A 209 -13.34 -11.35 12.72
N GLN A 210 -14.54 -11.09 13.26
CA GLN A 210 -14.93 -9.76 13.72
C GLN A 210 -14.20 -9.29 14.96
N LYS A 211 -13.92 -10.21 15.89
CA LYS A 211 -13.07 -9.87 17.03
C LYS A 211 -11.68 -9.47 16.56
N ASN A 212 -11.11 -10.21 15.61
CA ASN A 212 -9.81 -9.88 15.03
C ASN A 212 -9.85 -8.51 14.32
N LEU A 213 -10.87 -8.25 13.49
CA LEU A 213 -11.05 -6.95 12.84
C LEU A 213 -11.19 -5.82 13.87
N TRP A 214 -11.89 -6.03 14.98
CA TRP A 214 -12.03 -5.02 16.04
C TRP A 214 -10.71 -4.74 16.76
N TYR A 215 -9.91 -5.77 17.03
CA TYR A 215 -8.55 -5.59 17.56
C TYR A 215 -7.69 -4.78 16.57
N SER A 216 -7.74 -5.11 15.28
CA SER A 216 -7.03 -4.35 14.24
C SER A 216 -7.49 -2.88 14.18
N TRP A 217 -8.79 -2.62 14.30
CA TRP A 217 -9.32 -1.25 14.36
C TRP A 217 -8.78 -0.45 15.55
N LYS A 218 -8.79 -1.07 16.73
CA LYS A 218 -8.22 -0.46 17.92
C LYS A 218 -6.73 -0.15 17.73
N ASP A 219 -5.98 -1.06 17.11
CA ASP A 219 -4.56 -0.84 16.85
C ASP A 219 -4.33 0.36 15.93
N TYR A 220 -5.13 0.54 14.86
CA TYR A 220 -5.05 1.73 13.99
C TYR A 220 -5.39 3.03 14.75
N PHE A 221 -6.40 3.00 15.61
CA PHE A 221 -6.74 4.16 16.43
C PHE A 221 -5.63 4.49 17.43
N ASP A 222 -5.13 3.50 18.16
CA ASP A 222 -4.08 3.67 19.17
C ASP A 222 -2.77 4.14 18.54
N ASP A 223 -2.47 3.74 17.29
CA ASP A 223 -1.34 4.27 16.53
C ASP A 223 -1.50 5.77 16.22
N VAL A 224 -2.55 6.14 15.49
CA VAL A 224 -2.73 7.54 15.06
C VAL A 224 -2.89 8.46 16.27
N SER A 225 -3.58 8.00 17.31
CA SER A 225 -3.78 8.76 18.54
C SER A 225 -2.53 8.82 19.42
N LYS A 226 -1.50 8.01 19.14
CA LYS A 226 -0.37 7.75 20.05
C LYS A 226 -0.86 7.44 21.47
N LYS A 227 -1.86 6.55 21.54
CA LYS A 227 -2.57 6.09 22.74
C LYS A 227 -3.36 7.18 23.47
N ALA A 228 -3.64 8.31 22.82
CA ALA A 228 -4.56 9.31 23.35
C ALA A 228 -6.00 8.80 23.27
N LYS A 229 -6.85 9.19 24.23
CA LYS A 229 -8.26 8.77 24.25
C LYS A 229 -9.11 9.44 23.18
N LYS A 230 -8.62 10.55 22.62
CA LYS A 230 -9.33 11.37 21.64
C LYS A 230 -8.35 11.93 20.63
N ILE A 231 -8.81 12.06 19.39
CA ILE A 231 -8.06 12.57 18.25
C ILE A 231 -8.88 13.61 17.50
N SER A 232 -8.23 14.43 16.66
CA SER A 232 -8.95 15.37 15.80
C SER A 232 -9.77 14.65 14.72
N LEU A 233 -10.68 15.37 14.06
CA LEU A 233 -11.44 14.83 12.93
C LEU A 233 -10.56 14.44 11.74
N PHE A 234 -9.41 15.10 11.57
CA PHE A 234 -8.47 14.76 10.50
C PHE A 234 -7.66 13.50 10.86
N GLN A 235 -7.15 13.42 12.09
CA GLN A 235 -6.54 12.19 12.60
C GLN A 235 -7.52 11.01 12.52
N ALA A 236 -8.80 11.23 12.80
CA ALA A 236 -9.82 10.20 12.63
C ALA A 236 -9.94 9.72 11.18
N LEU A 237 -9.83 10.61 10.18
CA LEU A 237 -9.74 10.20 8.78
C LEU A 237 -8.43 9.44 8.48
N ALA A 238 -7.32 9.77 9.15
CA ALA A 238 -6.08 9.01 9.05
C ALA A 238 -6.21 7.58 9.60
N VAL A 239 -6.98 7.36 10.66
CA VAL A 239 -7.33 6.00 11.13
C VAL A 239 -8.07 5.23 10.03
N VAL A 240 -9.04 5.87 9.37
CA VAL A 240 -9.77 5.28 8.24
C VAL A 240 -8.84 4.99 7.07
N SER A 241 -7.88 5.88 6.79
CA SER A 241 -6.87 5.67 5.75
C SER A 241 -6.05 4.40 6.02
N GLN A 242 -5.54 4.21 7.25
CA GLN A 242 -4.83 2.98 7.63
C GLN A 242 -5.70 1.74 7.50
N PHE A 243 -6.93 1.78 8.02
CA PHE A 243 -7.88 0.68 7.92
C PHE A 243 -8.16 0.28 6.46
N MET A 244 -8.45 1.26 5.61
CA MET A 244 -8.78 1.02 4.20
C MET A 244 -7.60 0.48 3.41
N GLN A 245 -6.36 0.88 3.73
CA GLN A 245 -5.16 0.34 3.09
C GLN A 245 -4.96 -1.15 3.36
N VAL A 246 -5.44 -1.67 4.49
CA VAL A 246 -5.34 -3.10 4.81
C VAL A 246 -6.54 -3.87 4.29
N MET A 247 -7.73 -3.28 4.32
CA MET A 247 -8.96 -3.96 3.93
C MET A 247 -9.21 -3.97 2.41
N ILE A 248 -8.82 -2.88 1.74
CA ILE A 248 -8.99 -2.66 0.29
C ILE A 248 -7.76 -1.91 -0.24
N PRO A 249 -6.56 -2.51 -0.21
CA PRO A 249 -5.37 -1.90 -0.79
C PRO A 249 -5.56 -1.47 -2.26
N ASP A 250 -4.85 -0.41 -2.67
CA ASP A 250 -4.90 0.10 -4.05
C ASP A 250 -4.12 -0.82 -5.01
N ASN A 251 -4.75 -1.93 -5.39
CA ASN A 251 -4.20 -2.93 -6.30
C ASN A 251 -5.27 -3.69 -7.12
N ALA A 252 -4.78 -4.47 -8.08
CA ALA A 252 -5.53 -5.29 -9.03
C ALA A 252 -6.51 -6.30 -8.42
N LEU A 253 -6.28 -6.71 -7.17
CA LEU A 253 -7.06 -7.75 -6.48
C LEU A 253 -8.41 -7.21 -5.97
N HIS A 254 -8.56 -5.89 -5.95
CA HIS A 254 -9.76 -5.17 -5.53
C HIS A 254 -10.48 -4.50 -6.70
N THR A 255 -11.75 -4.18 -6.48
CA THR A 255 -12.60 -3.45 -7.43
C THR A 255 -12.05 -2.06 -7.71
N ASP A 256 -12.24 -1.59 -8.95
CA ASP A 256 -11.79 -0.26 -9.38
C ASP A 256 -12.30 0.89 -8.49
N PHE A 257 -13.57 0.78 -8.06
CA PHE A 257 -14.16 1.78 -7.17
C PHE A 257 -13.54 1.73 -5.76
N GLY A 258 -13.36 0.53 -5.19
CA GLY A 258 -12.76 0.35 -3.87
C GLY A 258 -11.33 0.87 -3.82
N ARG A 259 -10.50 0.49 -4.79
CA ARG A 259 -9.11 0.96 -4.88
C ARG A 259 -9.02 2.48 -5.07
N LYS A 260 -9.90 3.07 -5.89
CA LYS A 260 -9.95 4.52 -6.12
C LYS A 260 -10.30 5.23 -4.82
N LEU A 261 -11.28 4.73 -4.08
CA LEU A 261 -11.67 5.29 -2.79
C LEU A 261 -10.51 5.24 -1.79
N THR A 262 -9.83 4.10 -1.65
CA THR A 262 -8.65 3.97 -0.77
C THR A 262 -7.54 4.95 -1.16
N ARG A 263 -7.22 5.06 -2.46
CA ARG A 263 -6.23 6.01 -2.95
C ARG A 263 -6.61 7.46 -2.66
N ASP A 264 -7.87 7.83 -2.90
CA ASP A 264 -8.36 9.19 -2.70
C ASP A 264 -8.36 9.57 -1.20
N ILE A 265 -8.71 8.62 -0.31
CA ILE A 265 -8.57 8.79 1.15
C ILE A 265 -7.11 9.01 1.53
N TRP A 266 -6.22 8.11 1.08
CA TRP A 266 -4.80 8.19 1.39
C TRP A 266 -4.19 9.53 0.94
N ARG A 267 -4.44 9.95 -0.31
CA ARG A 267 -3.98 11.26 -0.82
C ARG A 267 -4.46 12.40 0.05
N THR A 268 -5.73 12.37 0.46
CA THR A 268 -6.32 13.41 1.33
C THR A 268 -5.57 13.52 2.67
N THR A 269 -5.08 12.41 3.22
CA THR A 269 -4.38 12.40 4.52
C THR A 269 -2.94 12.92 4.48
N PHE A 270 -2.36 13.11 3.29
CA PHE A 270 -1.03 13.70 3.10
C PHE A 270 -1.05 15.14 2.56
N MET A 271 -2.25 15.72 2.38
CA MET A 271 -2.43 17.11 1.96
C MET A 271 -2.39 18.07 3.16
N ARG A 272 -2.11 19.35 2.90
CA ARG A 272 -2.19 20.41 3.93
C ARG A 272 -3.63 20.81 4.22
N GLU A 273 -3.92 21.43 5.37
CA GLU A 273 -5.27 21.86 5.79
C GLU A 273 -6.07 22.56 4.68
N ASN A 274 -5.51 23.59 4.07
CA ASN A 274 -6.16 24.34 3.01
C ASN A 274 -6.45 23.53 1.73
N GLU A 275 -5.74 22.42 1.52
CA GLU A 275 -5.87 21.55 0.35
C GLU A 275 -6.85 20.41 0.63
N TYR A 276 -6.70 19.69 1.75
CA TYR A 276 -7.58 18.57 2.07
C TYR A 276 -9.02 19.04 2.29
N GLU A 277 -9.23 20.26 2.81
CA GLU A 277 -10.57 20.81 3.02
C GLU A 277 -11.40 20.93 1.73
N GLN A 278 -10.72 20.97 0.58
CA GLN A 278 -11.35 21.10 -0.72
C GLN A 278 -11.70 19.75 -1.36
N THR A 279 -11.19 18.63 -0.83
CA THR A 279 -11.41 17.30 -1.44
C THR A 279 -12.83 16.80 -1.20
N GLU A 280 -13.32 15.98 -2.13
CA GLU A 280 -14.61 15.30 -1.98
C GLU A 280 -14.59 14.32 -0.80
N ILE A 281 -13.46 13.66 -0.56
CA ILE A 281 -13.25 12.79 0.61
C ILE A 281 -13.53 13.56 1.90
N TRP A 282 -12.90 14.72 2.10
CA TRP A 282 -13.07 15.50 3.32
C TRP A 282 -14.50 16.02 3.47
N LYS A 283 -15.10 16.52 2.39
CA LYS A 283 -16.48 17.00 2.39
C LYS A 283 -17.45 15.89 2.78
N ASN A 284 -17.30 14.69 2.21
CA ASN A 284 -18.11 13.53 2.54
C ASN A 284 -17.86 13.03 3.97
N TRP A 285 -16.60 13.05 4.43
CA TRP A 285 -16.23 12.74 5.80
C TRP A 285 -16.95 13.66 6.79
N MET A 286 -16.92 14.97 6.53
CA MET A 286 -17.59 15.95 7.37
C MET A 286 -19.12 15.79 7.36
N ILE A 287 -19.74 15.38 6.25
CA ILE A 287 -21.17 15.05 6.23
C ILE A 287 -21.48 13.91 7.21
N SER A 288 -20.69 12.84 7.20
CA SER A 288 -20.84 11.72 8.13
C SER A 288 -20.59 12.12 9.58
N VAL A 289 -19.58 12.97 9.84
CA VAL A 289 -19.33 13.56 11.16
C VAL A 289 -20.57 14.29 11.68
N HIS A 290 -21.22 15.11 10.84
CA HIS A 290 -22.42 15.84 11.23
C HIS A 290 -23.60 14.91 11.53
N ARG A 291 -23.83 13.88 10.70
CA ARG A 291 -24.91 12.91 10.92
C ARG A 291 -24.75 12.12 12.20
N VAL A 292 -23.54 11.66 12.51
CA VAL A 292 -23.29 10.77 13.65
C VAL A 292 -23.16 11.53 14.97
N LEU A 293 -22.58 12.73 14.96
CA LEU A 293 -22.32 13.47 16.22
C LEU A 293 -23.41 14.47 16.58
N ASN A 294 -24.22 14.92 15.61
CA ASN A 294 -25.24 15.94 15.82
C ASN A 294 -26.67 15.46 15.45
N GLY A 295 -26.81 14.26 14.89
CA GLY A 295 -28.09 13.59 14.66
C GLY A 295 -28.49 12.73 15.84
#